data_AF-A0A1G2RV14-F1
#
_entry.id   AF-A0A1G2RV14-F1
#
_cell.length_a   1.000
_cell.length_b   1.000
_cell.length_c   1.000
_cell.angle_alpha   90.00
_cell.angle_beta   90.00
_cell.angle_gamma   90.00
#
_symmetry.space_group_name_H-M   'P 1'
#
loop_
_entity.id
_entity.type
_entity.pdbx_description
1 polymer ?
#
loop_
_entity_poly.entity_id
_entity_poly.type
_entity_poly.pdbx_seq_one_letter_code
_entity_poly.pdbx_strand_id
1 'polypeptide(L)'
;MKIAFANPKKLASSKSLFFAFFQKENVEKERYFFFLPADTKRTILQFAKKEFKGEEGEVKSFWLQKGPITKIALFGLGEKEKWNERKKQLIPRFFVQYAKSNKISEFSVPITKVLGQNLAEAAKTFSTNAVLADFEFNKYKEAPKEGWPKIKTMYLISAENDAKAMTNGIQEGVIIAKEVNSCRALANTPGGDMTPRKLANEAKNTAKGNGINVKILGEKEMQKLGMGGILGVAKGSLEKPQLIILEYKKGPKSQKPLVLVGKGVTFDTGGLNLKSEQGIYEMHMDMSGGATVIHGISVIARLKIPINAIGIIPAVENMPSGSSYRPGDMLKTMSGKTIEVLNTDAEGRIILADALYFGAKRYKPGLMVDFATLTGAAHVALGDYCSALFTNKDELQNELVKIGEEAGDYVWPLPLWDEYLSDIKGTFGDIANLGKTGRAGGAIHGAKFLEQFIDNTPWVHIDIAPRMTAAEGEFLAKGAAGAGVRYIVELAKEYSQILKKL
;
A
#
# COMPACT_ATOMS: atom_id res chain seq x y z
N MET A 1 -1.84 -13.11 13.89
CA MET A 1 -3.09 -13.81 14.28
C MET A 1 -3.54 -14.87 13.26
N LYS A 2 -4.31 -15.89 13.69
CA LYS A 2 -5.12 -16.77 12.81
C LYS A 2 -6.53 -16.18 12.67
N ILE A 3 -7.06 -16.09 11.46
CA ILE A 3 -8.46 -15.71 11.21
C ILE A 3 -9.20 -16.92 10.65
N ALA A 4 -10.33 -17.28 11.24
CA ALA A 4 -11.09 -18.47 10.86
C ALA A 4 -12.59 -18.17 10.75
N PHE A 5 -13.24 -18.79 9.77
CA PHE A 5 -14.70 -18.89 9.76
C PHE A 5 -15.15 -19.79 10.92
N ALA A 6 -16.27 -19.45 11.55
CA ALA A 6 -17.02 -20.37 12.38
C ALA A 6 -18.53 -20.11 12.29
N ASN A 7 -19.32 -21.16 12.48
CA ASN A 7 -20.77 -21.03 12.50
C ASN A 7 -21.27 -20.39 13.81
N PRO A 8 -22.56 -20.00 13.88
CA PRO A 8 -23.06 -19.24 15.02
C PRO A 8 -23.00 -19.97 16.36
N LYS A 9 -22.95 -21.31 16.38
CA LYS A 9 -22.80 -22.09 17.63
C LYS A 9 -21.47 -21.82 18.34
N LYS A 10 -20.45 -21.35 17.61
CA LYS A 10 -19.18 -20.93 18.21
C LYS A 10 -19.36 -19.76 19.19
N LEU A 11 -20.38 -18.91 19.04
CA LEU A 11 -20.63 -17.79 19.94
C LEU A 11 -20.82 -18.24 21.39
N ALA A 12 -21.58 -19.32 21.62
CA ALA A 12 -21.84 -19.87 22.95
C ALA A 12 -20.60 -20.42 23.66
N SER A 13 -19.48 -20.65 22.95
CA SER A 13 -18.22 -21.20 23.49
C SER A 13 -17.03 -20.26 23.30
N SER A 14 -17.27 -19.02 22.87
CA SER A 14 -16.22 -18.02 22.66
C SER A 14 -15.84 -17.36 23.98
N LYS A 15 -14.55 -17.06 24.19
CA LYS A 15 -14.11 -16.33 25.40
C LYS A 15 -14.48 -14.86 25.37
N SER A 16 -14.26 -14.20 24.22
CA SER A 16 -14.59 -12.80 24.03
C SER A 16 -15.49 -12.61 22.83
N LEU A 17 -16.51 -11.77 22.95
CA LEU A 17 -17.44 -11.44 21.87
C LEU A 17 -17.44 -9.95 21.58
N PHE A 18 -17.23 -9.58 20.33
CA PHE A 18 -17.29 -8.19 19.88
C PHE A 18 -18.49 -8.00 18.95
N PHE A 19 -19.32 -7.01 19.26
CA PHE A 19 -20.47 -6.61 18.45
C PHE A 19 -20.36 -5.14 18.10
N ALA A 20 -20.80 -4.76 16.91
CA ALA A 20 -20.85 -3.37 16.48
C ALA A 20 -22.29 -2.98 16.10
N PHE A 21 -22.70 -1.79 16.50
CA PHE A 21 -24.06 -1.28 16.29
C PHE A 21 -24.04 0.20 15.92
N PHE A 22 -24.95 0.62 15.04
CA PHE A 22 -25.23 2.03 14.81
C PHE A 22 -26.01 2.64 15.98
N GLN A 23 -25.97 3.98 16.07
CA GLN A 23 -26.86 4.70 16.98
C GLN A 23 -28.32 4.36 16.70
N LYS A 24 -29.09 4.21 17.78
CA LYS A 24 -30.52 3.87 17.75
C LYS A 24 -30.84 2.53 17.09
N GLU A 25 -29.83 1.73 16.74
CA GLU A 25 -30.05 0.37 16.26
C GLU A 25 -30.63 -0.48 17.39
N ASN A 26 -31.68 -1.25 17.08
CA ASN A 26 -32.30 -2.10 18.08
C ASN A 26 -31.43 -3.34 18.30
N VAL A 27 -30.58 -3.28 19.32
CA VAL A 27 -29.68 -4.35 19.77
C VAL A 27 -30.44 -5.66 20.08
N GLU A 28 -31.72 -5.59 20.47
CA GLU A 28 -32.55 -6.78 20.72
C GLU A 28 -32.86 -7.60 19.46
N LYS A 29 -32.80 -6.96 18.28
CA LYS A 29 -33.01 -7.60 16.97
C LYS A 29 -31.75 -8.25 16.40
N GLU A 30 -30.63 -8.22 17.12
CA GLU A 30 -29.41 -8.91 16.70
C GLU A 30 -29.65 -10.42 16.63
N ARG A 31 -29.73 -10.95 15.41
CA ARG A 31 -30.01 -12.36 15.12
C ARG A 31 -29.00 -13.30 15.80
N TYR A 32 -27.75 -12.89 15.94
CA TYR A 32 -26.72 -13.72 16.54
C TYR A 32 -26.90 -13.92 18.04
N PHE A 33 -27.70 -13.08 18.72
CA PHE A 33 -28.03 -13.27 20.13
C PHE A 33 -28.90 -14.50 20.39
N PHE A 34 -29.57 -15.05 19.37
CA PHE A 34 -30.27 -16.33 19.48
C PHE A 34 -29.33 -17.50 19.85
N PHE A 35 -28.06 -17.42 19.45
CA PHE A 35 -27.07 -18.46 19.70
C PHE A 35 -26.31 -18.27 21.03
N LEU A 36 -26.68 -17.26 21.82
CA LEU A 36 -26.07 -17.00 23.11
C LEU A 36 -26.86 -17.67 24.25
N PRO A 37 -26.19 -18.06 25.35
CA PRO A 37 -26.89 -18.46 26.57
C PRO A 37 -27.89 -17.37 27.01
N ALA A 38 -29.06 -17.77 27.52
CA ALA A 38 -30.14 -16.86 27.85
C ALA A 38 -29.72 -15.75 28.83
N ASP A 39 -28.92 -16.10 29.84
CA ASP A 39 -28.41 -15.15 30.84
C ASP A 39 -27.40 -14.16 30.23
N THR A 40 -26.54 -14.64 29.33
CA THR A 40 -25.61 -13.79 28.56
C THR A 40 -26.39 -12.79 27.72
N LYS A 41 -27.39 -13.25 26.94
CA LYS A 41 -28.25 -12.37 26.15
C LYS A 41 -28.92 -11.31 27.02
N ARG A 42 -29.56 -11.72 28.13
CA ARG A 42 -30.23 -10.79 29.06
C ARG A 42 -29.27 -9.72 29.59
N THR A 43 -28.06 -10.13 29.97
CA THR A 43 -27.03 -9.22 30.48
C THR A 43 -26.60 -8.21 29.42
N ILE A 44 -26.36 -8.65 28.17
CA ILE A 44 -26.02 -7.75 27.06
C ILE A 44 -27.12 -6.70 26.86
N LEU A 45 -28.39 -7.12 26.83
CA LEU A 45 -29.50 -6.20 26.58
C LEU A 45 -29.69 -5.19 27.72
N GLN A 46 -29.57 -5.63 28.97
CA GLN A 46 -29.65 -4.73 30.13
C GLN A 46 -28.49 -3.72 30.14
N PHE A 47 -27.28 -4.18 29.83
CA PHE A 47 -26.11 -3.32 29.74
C PHE A 47 -26.23 -2.33 28.58
N ALA A 48 -26.57 -2.81 27.38
CA ALA A 48 -26.71 -1.96 26.20
C ALA A 48 -27.74 -0.86 26.41
N LYS A 49 -28.91 -1.17 26.99
CA LYS A 49 -29.97 -0.18 27.28
C LYS A 49 -29.53 0.93 28.25
N LYS A 50 -28.60 0.64 29.17
CA LYS A 50 -28.16 1.58 30.20
C LYS A 50 -26.91 2.36 29.82
N GLU A 51 -25.95 1.68 29.19
CA GLU A 51 -24.56 2.13 29.13
C GLU A 51 -24.04 2.38 27.70
N PHE A 52 -24.77 1.99 26.66
CA PHE A 52 -24.30 2.03 25.27
C PHE A 52 -25.24 2.81 24.37
N LYS A 53 -24.71 3.82 23.68
CA LYS A 53 -25.49 4.70 22.80
C LYS A 53 -25.27 4.42 21.31
N GLY A 54 -24.19 3.72 20.96
CA GLY A 54 -23.78 3.47 19.59
C GLY A 54 -23.02 4.64 18.96
N GLU A 55 -22.51 5.58 19.77
CA GLU A 55 -21.76 6.75 19.28
C GLU A 55 -20.47 6.34 18.56
N GLU A 56 -20.04 7.13 17.56
CA GLU A 56 -18.85 6.79 16.76
C GLU A 56 -17.60 6.71 17.66
N GLY A 57 -16.91 5.57 17.63
CA GLY A 57 -15.74 5.32 18.48
C GLY A 57 -16.07 4.92 19.91
N GLU A 58 -17.35 4.87 20.31
CA GLU A 58 -17.76 4.38 21.62
C GLU A 58 -17.41 2.90 21.79
N VAL A 59 -16.75 2.56 22.89
CA VAL A 59 -16.55 1.17 23.29
C VAL A 59 -17.01 0.98 24.72
N LYS A 60 -17.96 0.07 24.90
CA LYS A 60 -18.45 -0.34 26.21
C LYS A 60 -18.23 -1.83 26.36
N SER A 61 -17.59 -2.23 27.45
CA SER A 61 -17.29 -3.63 27.68
C SER A 61 -17.52 -4.02 29.12
N PHE A 62 -17.82 -5.31 29.33
CA PHE A 62 -18.06 -5.87 30.64
C PHE A 62 -17.61 -7.34 30.68
N TRP A 63 -17.42 -7.83 31.90
CA TRP A 63 -16.99 -9.19 32.18
C TRP A 63 -18.14 -10.02 32.73
N LEU A 64 -18.16 -11.29 32.38
CA LEU A 64 -19.09 -12.28 32.91
C LEU A 64 -18.33 -13.22 33.85
N GLN A 65 -18.93 -13.50 35.01
CA GLN A 65 -18.30 -14.33 36.05
C GLN A 65 -18.52 -15.83 35.83
N LYS A 66 -19.48 -16.23 34.99
CA LYS A 66 -19.86 -17.62 34.77
C LYS A 66 -19.97 -17.94 33.29
N GLY A 67 -19.67 -19.19 32.95
CA GLY A 67 -19.78 -19.71 31.59
C GLY A 67 -18.51 -19.48 30.75
N PRO A 68 -18.53 -19.94 29.49
CA PRO A 68 -17.39 -19.89 28.60
C PRO A 68 -17.08 -18.49 28.05
N ILE A 69 -18.09 -17.61 27.97
CA ILE A 69 -17.95 -16.21 27.56
C ILE A 69 -17.55 -15.41 28.79
N THR A 70 -16.34 -14.86 28.78
CA THR A 70 -15.79 -14.07 29.89
C THR A 70 -15.84 -12.58 29.61
N LYS A 71 -15.77 -12.15 28.35
CA LYS A 71 -15.78 -10.72 27.98
C LYS A 71 -16.72 -10.41 26.81
N ILE A 72 -17.42 -9.30 26.92
CA ILE A 72 -18.23 -8.74 25.84
C ILE A 72 -17.83 -7.30 25.62
N ALA A 73 -17.65 -6.89 24.37
CA ALA A 73 -17.45 -5.49 23.98
C ALA A 73 -18.44 -5.08 22.89
N LEU A 74 -19.07 -3.94 23.08
CA LEU A 74 -19.99 -3.28 22.17
C LEU A 74 -19.29 -2.06 21.59
N PHE A 75 -19.29 -1.94 20.27
CA PHE A 75 -18.63 -0.89 19.51
C PHE A 75 -19.67 -0.04 18.78
N GLY A 76 -19.61 1.28 18.98
CA GLY A 76 -20.51 2.22 18.33
C GLY A 76 -20.00 2.61 16.94
N LEU A 77 -20.87 2.49 15.94
CA LEU A 77 -20.61 2.84 14.54
C LEU A 77 -21.02 4.27 14.20
N GLY A 78 -21.65 4.99 15.13
CA GLY A 78 -22.19 6.33 14.90
C GLY A 78 -23.55 6.31 14.22
N GLU A 79 -23.93 7.46 13.65
CA GLU A 79 -25.16 7.61 12.87
C GLU A 79 -25.05 6.87 11.55
N LYS A 80 -26.07 6.06 11.22
CA LYS A 80 -26.10 5.28 9.98
C LYS A 80 -26.10 6.17 8.74
N GLU A 81 -26.72 7.34 8.84
CA GLU A 81 -26.81 8.34 7.78
C GLU A 81 -25.46 9.03 7.48
N LYS A 82 -24.53 9.01 8.44
CA LYS A 82 -23.15 9.53 8.30
C LYS A 82 -22.13 8.42 7.98
N TRP A 83 -22.61 7.20 7.72
CA TRP A 83 -21.76 6.08 7.36
C TRP A 83 -21.20 6.26 5.94
N ASN A 84 -19.94 5.87 5.74
CA ASN A 84 -19.33 5.85 4.41
C ASN A 84 -18.45 4.61 4.24
N GLU A 85 -18.12 4.30 3.00
CA GLU A 85 -17.31 3.12 2.63
C GLU A 85 -15.90 3.15 3.22
N ARG A 86 -15.36 4.30 3.61
CA ARG A 86 -14.03 4.40 4.20
C ARG A 86 -14.02 3.92 5.65
N LYS A 87 -15.09 4.21 6.42
CA LYS A 87 -15.24 3.76 7.81
C LYS A 87 -15.27 2.24 7.96
N LYS A 88 -15.71 1.51 6.92
CA LYS A 88 -15.74 0.03 6.95
C LYS A 88 -14.36 -0.59 7.17
N GLN A 89 -13.30 0.07 6.72
CA GLN A 89 -11.92 -0.40 6.88
C GLN A 89 -11.37 -0.19 8.30
N LEU A 90 -11.93 0.77 9.05
CA LEU A 90 -11.46 1.13 10.38
C LEU A 90 -12.01 0.19 11.46
N ILE A 91 -13.22 -0.34 11.31
CA ILE A 91 -13.84 -1.24 12.31
C ILE A 91 -12.94 -2.43 12.66
N PRO A 92 -12.44 -3.24 11.70
CA PRO A 92 -11.62 -4.40 12.01
C PRO A 92 -10.30 -4.01 12.68
N ARG A 93 -9.75 -2.85 12.30
CA ARG A 93 -8.51 -2.32 12.89
C ARG A 93 -8.72 -1.91 14.33
N PHE A 94 -9.82 -1.20 14.59
CA PHE A 94 -10.18 -0.78 15.94
C PHE A 94 -10.42 -1.98 16.86
N PHE A 95 -11.09 -3.03 16.38
CA PHE A 95 -11.30 -4.27 17.15
C PHE A 95 -9.97 -4.91 17.55
N VAL A 96 -9.01 -4.95 16.62
CA VAL A 96 -7.67 -5.51 16.88
C VAL A 96 -6.88 -4.66 17.86
N GLN A 97 -6.89 -3.32 17.73
CA GLN A 97 -6.22 -2.45 18.71
C GLN A 97 -6.84 -2.57 20.10
N TYR A 98 -8.18 -2.60 20.18
CA TYR A 98 -8.88 -2.82 21.44
C TYR A 98 -8.49 -4.17 22.07
N ALA A 99 -8.42 -5.24 21.27
CA ALA A 99 -8.01 -6.55 21.74
C ALA A 99 -6.56 -6.54 22.27
N LYS A 100 -5.62 -5.90 21.58
CA LYS A 100 -4.22 -5.77 22.01
C LYS A 100 -4.09 -4.99 23.32
N SER A 101 -4.73 -3.83 23.44
CA SER A 101 -4.70 -3.01 24.65
C SER A 101 -5.32 -3.70 25.87
N ASN A 102 -6.24 -4.64 25.65
CA ASN A 102 -6.90 -5.41 26.70
C ASN A 102 -6.33 -6.83 26.90
N LYS A 103 -5.18 -7.15 26.28
CA LYS A 103 -4.55 -8.49 26.32
C LYS A 103 -5.52 -9.64 25.93
N ILE A 104 -6.45 -9.38 25.00
CA ILE A 104 -7.42 -10.37 24.52
C ILE A 104 -6.75 -11.23 23.44
N SER A 105 -6.53 -12.51 23.75
CA SER A 105 -5.88 -13.44 22.81
C SER A 105 -6.83 -14.12 21.82
N GLU A 106 -8.13 -14.13 22.11
CA GLU A 106 -9.16 -14.74 21.27
C GLU A 106 -10.47 -13.96 21.36
N PHE A 107 -11.09 -13.69 20.21
CA PHE A 107 -12.42 -13.10 20.13
C PHE A 107 -13.19 -13.54 18.88
N SER A 108 -14.52 -13.46 18.96
CA SER A 108 -15.44 -13.76 17.86
C SER A 108 -16.23 -12.52 17.46
N VAL A 109 -16.39 -12.33 16.16
CA VAL A 109 -17.09 -11.21 15.55
C VAL A 109 -18.16 -11.73 14.60
N PRO A 110 -19.45 -11.47 14.85
CA PRO A 110 -20.46 -11.69 13.84
C PRO A 110 -20.31 -10.70 12.69
N ILE A 111 -20.17 -11.25 11.47
CA ILE A 111 -20.11 -10.44 10.27
C ILE A 111 -21.52 -9.98 9.92
N THR A 112 -21.65 -8.69 9.66
CA THR A 112 -22.84 -8.04 9.14
C THR A 112 -22.62 -7.61 7.70
N LYS A 113 -23.70 -7.39 6.94
CA LYS A 113 -23.64 -6.91 5.55
C LYS A 113 -23.11 -5.47 5.43
N VAL A 114 -22.93 -4.75 6.53
CA VAL A 114 -22.43 -3.36 6.55
C VAL A 114 -20.97 -3.29 6.07
N LEU A 115 -20.26 -4.42 6.04
CA LEU A 115 -18.82 -4.49 5.79
C LEU A 115 -18.45 -4.83 4.34
N GLY A 116 -19.42 -5.05 3.44
CA GLY A 116 -19.19 -5.34 2.02
C GLY A 116 -20.49 -5.64 1.26
N GLN A 117 -20.46 -5.58 -0.07
CA GLN A 117 -21.64 -5.80 -0.90
C GLN A 117 -22.14 -7.25 -0.80
N ASN A 118 -21.21 -8.18 -0.57
CA ASN A 118 -21.48 -9.58 -0.28
C ASN A 118 -20.59 -10.10 0.86
N LEU A 119 -20.86 -11.32 1.33
CA LEU A 119 -20.16 -11.89 2.48
C LEU A 119 -18.68 -12.21 2.22
N ALA A 120 -18.31 -12.61 0.99
CA ALA A 120 -16.91 -12.85 0.66
C ALA A 120 -16.11 -11.54 0.70
N GLU A 121 -16.66 -10.46 0.17
CA GLU A 121 -16.06 -9.13 0.22
C GLU A 121 -15.98 -8.58 1.65
N ALA A 122 -17.04 -8.76 2.45
CA ALA A 122 -17.04 -8.40 3.86
C ALA A 122 -15.95 -9.15 4.64
N ALA A 123 -15.81 -10.47 4.40
CA ALA A 123 -14.78 -11.30 4.99
C ALA A 123 -13.35 -10.91 4.52
N LYS A 124 -13.17 -10.58 3.24
CA LYS A 124 -11.93 -10.02 2.67
C LYS A 124 -11.56 -8.73 3.39
N THR A 125 -12.45 -7.75 3.38
CA THR A 125 -12.24 -6.44 4.01
C THR A 125 -11.91 -6.56 5.49
N PHE A 126 -12.66 -7.39 6.23
CA PHE A 126 -12.43 -7.59 7.65
C PHE A 126 -11.08 -8.24 7.92
N SER A 127 -10.78 -9.35 7.24
CA SER A 127 -9.55 -10.10 7.45
C SER A 127 -8.31 -9.31 7.01
N THR A 128 -8.38 -8.56 5.90
CA THR A 128 -7.30 -7.67 5.48
C THR A 128 -6.99 -6.66 6.57
N ASN A 129 -7.98 -5.86 6.97
CA ASN A 129 -7.77 -4.77 7.91
C ASN A 129 -7.41 -5.25 9.33
N ALA A 130 -7.93 -6.40 9.76
CA ALA A 130 -7.53 -7.01 11.02
C ALA A 130 -6.03 -7.38 11.04
N VAL A 131 -5.52 -8.00 9.96
CA VAL A 131 -4.10 -8.36 9.86
C VAL A 131 -3.21 -7.12 9.72
N LEU A 132 -3.68 -6.06 9.05
CA LEU A 132 -2.93 -4.79 8.97
C LEU A 132 -2.76 -4.12 10.34
N ALA A 133 -3.78 -4.18 11.19
CA ALA A 133 -3.75 -3.61 12.55
C ALA A 133 -2.99 -4.49 13.56
N ASP A 134 -2.88 -5.80 13.31
CA ASP A 134 -2.09 -6.71 14.15
C ASP A 134 -0.59 -6.44 14.04
N PHE A 135 -0.16 -5.93 12.88
CA PHE A 135 1.24 -5.69 12.56
C PHE A 135 1.91 -4.71 13.53
N GLU A 136 3.15 -5.04 13.88
CA GLU A 136 4.08 -4.21 14.64
C GLU A 136 5.46 -4.36 14.04
N PHE A 137 6.17 -3.25 13.83
CA PHE A 137 7.58 -3.29 13.41
C PHE A 137 8.51 -3.28 14.63
N ASN A 138 8.64 -4.44 15.28
CA ASN A 138 9.46 -4.61 16.48
C ASN A 138 10.83 -5.26 16.22
N LYS A 139 11.28 -5.30 14.95
CA LYS A 139 12.52 -5.96 14.53
C LYS A 139 13.76 -5.53 15.34
N TYR A 140 13.81 -4.26 15.73
CA TYR A 140 14.93 -3.65 16.45
C TYR A 140 14.64 -3.38 17.93
N LYS A 141 13.47 -3.81 18.45
CA LYS A 141 13.09 -3.61 19.85
C LYS A 141 13.34 -4.87 20.67
N GLU A 142 13.89 -4.70 21.86
CA GLU A 142 13.87 -5.76 22.86
C GLU A 142 12.42 -6.09 23.27
N ALA A 143 12.13 -7.37 23.40
CA ALA A 143 10.81 -7.81 23.82
C ALA A 143 10.60 -7.52 25.33
N PRO A 144 9.41 -7.06 25.74
CA PRO A 144 9.05 -6.98 27.15
C PRO A 144 9.16 -8.34 27.84
N LYS A 145 9.37 -8.36 29.15
CA LYS A 145 9.47 -9.61 29.94
C LYS A 145 8.25 -10.54 29.76
N GLU A 146 7.04 -9.97 29.68
CA GLU A 146 5.81 -10.73 29.45
C GLU A 146 5.52 -11.03 27.97
N GLY A 147 6.40 -10.58 27.07
CA GLY A 147 6.20 -10.61 25.63
C GLY A 147 5.23 -9.56 25.12
N TRP A 148 5.17 -9.41 23.79
CA TRP A 148 4.20 -8.53 23.13
C TRP A 148 2.78 -9.09 23.26
N PRO A 149 1.74 -8.24 23.38
CA PRO A 149 0.35 -8.68 23.26
C PRO A 149 0.12 -9.40 21.94
N LYS A 150 -0.45 -10.60 21.99
CA LYS A 150 -0.68 -11.45 20.80
C LYS A 150 -2.13 -11.89 20.71
N ILE A 151 -2.77 -11.59 19.59
CA ILE A 151 -4.04 -12.20 19.21
C ILE A 151 -3.73 -13.53 18.53
N LYS A 152 -4.12 -14.63 19.18
CA LYS A 152 -3.95 -15.99 18.66
C LYS A 152 -4.96 -16.27 17.56
N THR A 153 -6.24 -16.06 17.86
CA THR A 153 -7.33 -16.40 16.93
C THR A 153 -8.42 -15.35 16.93
N MET A 154 -8.91 -15.03 15.74
CA MET A 154 -10.14 -14.28 15.51
C MET A 154 -11.11 -15.17 14.74
N TYR A 155 -12.34 -15.28 15.24
CA TYR A 155 -13.41 -15.99 14.53
C TYR A 155 -14.36 -15.01 13.87
N LEU A 156 -14.55 -15.14 12.56
CA LEU A 156 -15.61 -14.45 11.83
C LEU A 156 -16.83 -15.37 11.76
N ILE A 157 -17.94 -14.89 12.31
CA ILE A 157 -19.17 -15.68 12.46
C ILE A 157 -20.15 -15.32 11.34
N SER A 158 -20.55 -16.34 10.57
CA SER A 158 -21.67 -16.29 9.61
C SER A 158 -22.42 -17.61 9.61
N ALA A 159 -23.52 -17.72 8.86
CA ALA A 159 -24.26 -18.97 8.73
C ALA A 159 -23.40 -20.08 8.08
N GLU A 160 -23.70 -21.34 8.39
CA GLU A 160 -22.96 -22.51 7.85
C GLU A 160 -22.95 -22.54 6.32
N ASN A 161 -24.08 -22.18 5.68
CA ASN A 161 -24.19 -22.11 4.23
C ASN A 161 -23.24 -21.07 3.59
N ASP A 162 -22.71 -20.12 4.37
CA ASP A 162 -21.77 -19.10 3.90
C ASP A 162 -20.30 -19.54 4.03
N ALA A 163 -20.02 -20.72 4.59
CA ALA A 163 -18.67 -21.16 4.98
C ALA A 163 -17.65 -21.03 3.83
N LYS A 164 -18.04 -21.41 2.61
CA LYS A 164 -17.18 -21.32 1.42
C LYS A 164 -16.85 -19.87 1.05
N ALA A 165 -17.86 -19.00 0.98
CA ALA A 165 -17.68 -17.58 0.65
C ALA A 165 -16.83 -16.87 1.71
N MET A 166 -17.10 -17.13 2.99
CA MET A 166 -16.34 -16.60 4.12
C MET A 166 -14.88 -17.08 4.09
N THR A 167 -14.66 -18.37 3.89
CA THR A 167 -13.31 -18.94 3.86
C THR A 167 -12.48 -18.37 2.70
N ASN A 168 -13.07 -18.25 1.51
CA ASN A 168 -12.40 -17.65 0.35
C ASN A 168 -12.04 -16.18 0.63
N GLY A 169 -12.99 -15.39 1.13
CA GLY A 169 -12.75 -13.98 1.48
C GLY A 169 -11.67 -13.82 2.56
N ILE A 170 -11.69 -14.64 3.61
CA ILE A 170 -10.64 -14.65 4.65
C ILE A 170 -9.28 -14.99 4.05
N GLN A 171 -9.19 -16.02 3.21
CA GLN A 171 -7.93 -16.44 2.59
C GLN A 171 -7.33 -15.34 1.72
N GLU A 172 -8.16 -14.75 0.84
CA GLU A 172 -7.76 -13.63 -0.02
C GLU A 172 -7.30 -12.43 0.83
N GLY A 173 -8.12 -12.02 1.81
CA GLY A 173 -7.82 -10.84 2.61
C GLY A 173 -6.55 -11.00 3.48
N VAL A 174 -6.30 -12.20 4.01
CA VAL A 174 -5.06 -12.53 4.72
C VAL A 174 -3.85 -12.53 3.79
N ILE A 175 -3.96 -13.02 2.55
CA ILE A 175 -2.85 -12.96 1.57
C ILE A 175 -2.49 -11.51 1.28
N ILE A 176 -3.49 -10.68 0.98
CA ILE A 176 -3.30 -9.26 0.67
C ILE A 176 -2.62 -8.55 1.84
N ALA A 177 -3.15 -8.68 3.06
CA ALA A 177 -2.59 -7.98 4.21
C ALA A 177 -1.18 -8.43 4.60
N LYS A 178 -0.82 -9.70 4.35
CA LYS A 178 0.55 -10.18 4.56
C LYS A 178 1.54 -9.53 3.60
N GLU A 179 1.16 -9.36 2.33
CA GLU A 179 2.01 -8.68 1.35
C GLU A 179 2.10 -7.17 1.65
N VAL A 180 1.00 -6.52 2.05
CA VAL A 180 1.03 -5.12 2.52
C VAL A 180 1.96 -4.98 3.73
N ASN A 181 1.84 -5.84 4.75
CA ASN A 181 2.71 -5.79 5.92
C ASN A 181 4.17 -6.11 5.61
N SER A 182 4.43 -6.95 4.59
CA SER A 182 5.79 -7.23 4.14
C SER A 182 6.38 -6.02 3.41
N CYS A 183 5.58 -5.32 2.59
CA CYS A 183 5.93 -4.02 2.02
C CYS A 183 6.26 -3.00 3.11
N ARG A 184 5.42 -2.91 4.16
CA ARG A 184 5.65 -2.02 5.32
C ARG A 184 6.94 -2.37 6.05
N ALA A 185 7.19 -3.65 6.30
CA ALA A 185 8.42 -4.10 6.96
C ALA A 185 9.67 -3.80 6.12
N LEU A 186 9.59 -3.96 4.81
CA LEU A 186 10.67 -3.65 3.88
C LEU A 186 10.99 -2.16 3.89
N ALA A 187 9.97 -1.31 3.76
CA ALA A 187 10.11 0.16 3.79
C ALA A 187 10.55 0.71 5.15
N ASN A 188 10.10 0.11 6.26
CA ASN A 188 10.54 0.48 7.62
C ASN A 188 11.97 0.03 7.95
N THR A 189 12.61 -0.79 7.09
CA THR A 189 13.97 -1.23 7.37
C THR A 189 14.93 -0.06 7.13
N PRO A 190 15.78 0.32 8.11
CA PRO A 190 16.71 1.45 7.97
C PRO A 190 17.63 1.32 6.76
N GLY A 191 18.08 2.44 6.19
CA GLY A 191 18.88 2.48 4.95
C GLY A 191 20.14 1.60 4.99
N GLY A 192 20.90 1.61 6.10
CA GLY A 192 22.07 0.73 6.28
C GLY A 192 21.74 -0.77 6.24
N ASP A 193 20.50 -1.13 6.60
CA ASP A 193 19.98 -2.49 6.55
C ASP A 193 19.23 -2.82 5.26
N MET A 194 18.98 -1.84 4.39
CA MET A 194 18.20 -1.99 3.16
C MET A 194 18.87 -1.34 1.93
N THR A 195 20.17 -1.56 1.73
CA THR A 195 20.90 -1.14 0.51
C THR A 195 20.27 -1.67 -0.80
N PRO A 196 20.58 -1.10 -1.98
CA PRO A 196 20.05 -1.56 -3.28
C PRO A 196 20.24 -3.06 -3.55
N ARG A 197 21.42 -3.60 -3.18
CA ARG A 197 21.71 -5.04 -3.29
C ARG A 197 20.87 -5.88 -2.34
N LYS A 198 20.63 -5.42 -1.11
CA LYS A 198 19.74 -6.10 -0.15
C LYS A 198 18.30 -6.07 -0.65
N LEU A 199 17.83 -4.95 -1.21
CA LEU A 199 16.50 -4.86 -1.84
C LEU A 199 16.35 -5.86 -3.01
N ALA A 200 17.37 -5.99 -3.86
CA ALA A 200 17.40 -6.98 -4.93
C ALA A 200 17.32 -8.44 -4.41
N ASN A 201 17.95 -8.73 -3.26
CA ASN A 201 17.86 -10.03 -2.61
C ASN A 201 16.48 -10.28 -1.98
N GLU A 202 15.85 -9.26 -1.40
CA GLU A 202 14.47 -9.36 -0.89
C GLU A 202 13.47 -9.61 -2.02
N ALA A 203 13.66 -8.99 -3.19
CA ALA A 203 12.85 -9.30 -4.38
C ALA A 203 13.00 -10.77 -4.82
N LYS A 204 14.23 -11.31 -4.83
CA LYS A 204 14.48 -12.73 -5.10
C LYS A 204 13.81 -13.64 -4.06
N ASN A 205 13.91 -13.30 -2.78
CA ASN A 205 13.30 -14.07 -1.70
C ASN A 205 11.77 -14.09 -1.81
N THR A 206 11.17 -12.94 -2.09
CA THR A 206 9.72 -12.79 -2.29
C THR A 206 9.20 -13.60 -3.47
N ALA A 207 10.00 -13.73 -4.54
CA ALA A 207 9.64 -14.48 -5.74
C ALA A 207 9.65 -16.02 -5.55
N LYS A 208 10.34 -16.55 -4.53
CA LYS A 208 10.52 -18.00 -4.34
C LYS A 208 9.19 -18.73 -4.23
N GLY A 209 9.02 -19.78 -5.03
CA GLY A 209 7.83 -20.64 -5.00
C GLY A 209 6.56 -20.04 -5.64
N ASN A 210 6.61 -18.80 -6.13
CA ASN A 210 5.43 -18.09 -6.64
C ASN A 210 5.36 -17.99 -8.18
N GLY A 211 6.27 -18.66 -8.90
CA GLY A 211 6.31 -18.64 -10.36
C GLY A 211 6.67 -17.28 -10.97
N ILE A 212 7.38 -16.44 -10.19
CA ILE A 212 7.91 -15.16 -10.61
C ILE A 212 9.38 -15.36 -11.02
N ASN A 213 9.73 -14.95 -12.25
CA ASN A 213 11.12 -14.92 -12.70
C ASN A 213 11.78 -13.60 -12.30
N VAL A 214 12.99 -13.63 -11.71
CA VAL A 214 13.70 -12.42 -11.28
C VAL A 214 14.98 -12.23 -12.06
N LYS A 215 15.17 -11.04 -12.64
CA LYS A 215 16.41 -10.61 -13.30
C LYS A 215 16.92 -9.36 -12.59
N ILE A 216 18.23 -9.28 -12.39
CA ILE A 216 18.87 -8.11 -11.79
C ILE A 216 19.94 -7.63 -12.78
N LEU A 217 19.86 -6.36 -13.19
CA LEU A 217 20.91 -5.74 -13.99
C LEU A 217 21.82 -4.92 -13.06
N GLY A 218 23.13 -5.17 -13.14
CA GLY A 218 24.13 -4.41 -12.42
C GLY A 218 24.60 -3.16 -13.18
N GLU A 219 25.55 -2.46 -12.59
CA GLU A 219 26.16 -1.22 -13.12
C GLU A 219 26.66 -1.39 -14.57
N LYS A 220 27.34 -2.51 -14.88
CA LYS A 220 27.90 -2.76 -16.22
C LYS A 220 26.83 -2.96 -17.28
N GLU A 221 25.77 -3.70 -16.97
CA GLU A 221 24.63 -3.91 -17.85
C GLU A 221 23.87 -2.60 -18.10
N MET A 222 23.64 -1.81 -17.04
CA MET A 222 23.00 -0.50 -17.15
C MET A 222 23.84 0.49 -17.97
N GLN A 223 25.17 0.44 -17.85
CA GLN A 223 26.07 1.27 -18.67
C GLN A 223 25.96 0.92 -20.16
N LYS A 224 25.90 -0.38 -20.51
CA LYS A 224 25.69 -0.83 -21.90
C LYS A 224 24.33 -0.41 -22.46
N LEU A 225 23.32 -0.32 -21.60
CA LEU A 225 21.98 0.14 -21.96
C LEU A 225 21.86 1.67 -22.01
N GLY A 226 22.90 2.42 -21.61
CA GLY A 226 22.88 3.88 -21.61
C GLY A 226 21.99 4.49 -20.53
N MET A 227 21.78 3.81 -19.40
CA MET A 227 20.94 4.28 -18.28
C MET A 227 21.65 5.34 -17.42
N GLY A 228 22.01 6.47 -18.03
CA GLY A 228 22.80 7.51 -17.38
C GLY A 228 22.06 8.27 -16.26
N GLY A 229 20.73 8.19 -16.20
CA GLY A 229 19.95 8.71 -15.08
C GLY A 229 20.20 7.90 -13.81
N ILE A 230 19.96 6.59 -13.87
CA ILE A 230 20.19 5.67 -12.74
C ILE A 230 21.66 5.70 -12.29
N LEU A 231 22.59 5.61 -13.26
CA LEU A 231 24.02 5.62 -12.98
C LEU A 231 24.49 6.96 -12.40
N GLY A 232 23.93 8.08 -12.87
CA GLY A 232 24.23 9.42 -12.38
C GLY A 232 23.86 9.59 -10.91
N VAL A 233 22.63 9.21 -10.55
CA VAL A 233 22.13 9.31 -9.17
C VAL A 233 22.95 8.45 -8.21
N ALA A 234 23.25 7.21 -8.59
CA ALA A 234 23.95 6.26 -7.72
C ALA A 234 25.47 6.54 -7.57
N LYS A 235 26.02 7.45 -8.38
CA LYS A 235 27.47 7.71 -8.47
C LYS A 235 28.09 8.16 -7.13
N GLY A 236 27.28 8.75 -6.26
CA GLY A 236 27.70 9.24 -4.95
C GLY A 236 27.87 8.15 -3.89
N SER A 237 27.23 6.99 -4.04
CA SER A 237 27.24 5.91 -3.03
C SER A 237 28.27 4.80 -3.35
N LEU A 238 28.76 4.14 -2.29
CA LEU A 238 29.50 2.89 -2.38
C LEU A 238 28.59 1.70 -2.71
N GLU A 239 27.31 1.76 -2.35
CA GLU A 239 26.35 0.73 -2.67
C GLU A 239 25.88 0.86 -4.13
N LYS A 240 26.27 -0.12 -4.94
CA LYS A 240 26.06 -0.09 -6.39
C LYS A 240 24.57 -0.22 -6.76
N PRO A 241 24.12 0.50 -7.81
CA PRO A 241 22.72 0.46 -8.22
C PRO A 241 22.33 -0.92 -8.74
N GLN A 242 21.05 -1.26 -8.63
CA GLN A 242 20.47 -2.50 -9.13
C GLN A 242 19.17 -2.19 -9.89
N LEU A 243 19.03 -2.63 -11.14
CA LEU A 243 17.71 -2.66 -11.78
C LEU A 243 17.07 -4.03 -11.55
N ILE A 244 16.06 -4.07 -10.69
CA ILE A 244 15.35 -5.30 -10.33
C ILE A 244 14.17 -5.47 -11.29
N ILE A 245 14.03 -6.65 -11.87
CA ILE A 245 12.96 -6.98 -12.80
C ILE A 245 12.28 -8.26 -12.33
N LEU A 246 10.97 -8.21 -12.06
CA LEU A 246 10.13 -9.35 -11.70
C LEU A 246 9.17 -9.65 -12.85
N GLU A 247 9.14 -10.87 -13.36
CA GLU A 247 8.26 -11.27 -14.46
C GLU A 247 7.30 -12.36 -14.01
N TYR A 248 6.01 -12.04 -13.98
CA TYR A 248 4.92 -12.97 -13.75
C TYR A 248 4.08 -13.08 -15.04
N LYS A 249 4.13 -14.22 -15.71
CA LYS A 249 3.48 -14.42 -17.02
C LYS A 249 2.49 -15.57 -16.96
N LYS A 250 1.30 -15.31 -16.40
CA LYS A 250 0.20 -16.29 -16.28
C LYS A 250 -1.07 -15.88 -17.04
N GLY A 251 -1.02 -14.79 -17.80
CA GLY A 251 -2.06 -14.42 -18.74
C GLY A 251 -1.88 -15.09 -20.11
N PRO A 252 -2.79 -14.82 -21.06
CA PRO A 252 -2.62 -15.25 -22.45
C PRO A 252 -1.29 -14.76 -23.03
N LYS A 253 -0.62 -15.56 -23.87
CA LYS A 253 0.67 -15.17 -24.49
C LYS A 253 0.59 -13.88 -25.31
N SER A 254 -0.57 -13.60 -25.90
CA SER A 254 -0.86 -12.39 -26.69
C SER A 254 -1.25 -11.17 -25.84
N GLN A 255 -1.55 -11.35 -24.54
CA GLN A 255 -1.93 -10.24 -23.68
C GLN A 255 -0.71 -9.36 -23.40
N LYS A 256 -0.80 -8.08 -23.80
CA LYS A 256 0.22 -7.08 -23.45
C LYS A 256 0.32 -6.98 -21.91
N PRO A 257 1.54 -6.95 -21.34
CA PRO A 257 1.69 -7.00 -19.89
C PRO A 257 1.26 -5.69 -19.22
N LEU A 258 0.80 -5.79 -17.98
CA LEU A 258 0.78 -4.68 -17.03
C LEU A 258 2.22 -4.47 -16.53
N VAL A 259 2.81 -3.30 -16.76
CA VAL A 259 4.14 -2.97 -16.23
C VAL A 259 3.97 -2.08 -15.01
N LEU A 260 4.53 -2.48 -13.89
CA LEU A 260 4.56 -1.76 -12.63
C LEU A 260 5.99 -1.27 -12.39
N VAL A 261 6.19 0.03 -12.17
CA VAL A 261 7.52 0.62 -11.91
C VAL A 261 7.53 1.26 -10.53
N GLY A 262 8.55 1.01 -9.72
CA GLY A 262 8.58 1.46 -8.32
C GLY A 262 9.85 2.23 -8.00
N LYS A 263 9.75 3.46 -7.48
CA LYS A 263 10.92 4.23 -7.01
C LYS A 263 11.68 3.44 -5.94
N GLY A 264 12.96 3.17 -6.18
CA GLY A 264 13.81 2.33 -5.32
C GLY A 264 14.96 3.09 -4.65
N VAL A 265 14.75 4.33 -4.19
CA VAL A 265 15.80 5.08 -3.48
C VAL A 265 15.89 4.56 -2.03
N THR A 266 16.85 3.70 -1.77
CA THR A 266 16.99 2.98 -0.50
C THR A 266 17.37 3.86 0.68
N PHE A 267 18.02 4.97 0.39
CA PHE A 267 18.18 6.09 1.31
C PHE A 267 18.38 7.36 0.47
N ASP A 268 17.65 8.42 0.83
CA ASP A 268 17.73 9.70 0.15
C ASP A 268 18.24 10.81 1.07
N THR A 269 19.49 11.19 0.89
CA THR A 269 20.07 12.36 1.57
C THR A 269 19.72 13.67 0.86
N GLY A 270 19.23 13.60 -0.37
CA GLY A 270 19.17 14.69 -1.34
C GLY A 270 20.45 14.91 -2.14
N GLY A 271 21.50 14.12 -1.89
CA GLY A 271 22.80 14.26 -2.56
C GLY A 271 23.51 15.56 -2.13
N LEU A 272 24.03 16.31 -3.10
CA LEU A 272 24.69 17.60 -2.80
C LEU A 272 23.70 18.71 -2.41
N ASN A 273 22.44 18.61 -2.83
CA ASN A 273 21.33 19.36 -2.26
C ASN A 273 20.81 18.69 -1.00
N LEU A 274 21.66 18.63 0.02
CA LEU A 274 21.41 17.91 1.26
C LEU A 274 20.10 18.35 1.93
N LYS A 275 19.26 17.37 2.32
CA LYS A 275 18.04 17.60 3.10
C LYS A 275 18.36 18.19 4.47
N SER A 276 17.38 18.87 5.05
CA SER A 276 17.45 19.30 6.46
C SER A 276 17.43 18.11 7.42
N GLU A 277 17.83 18.33 8.67
CA GLU A 277 17.82 17.31 9.73
C GLU A 277 16.47 16.60 9.89
N GLN A 278 15.36 17.36 9.84
CA GLN A 278 14.03 16.77 9.93
C GLN A 278 13.64 16.03 8.65
N GLY A 279 14.03 16.58 7.48
CA GLY A 279 13.67 16.01 6.18
C GLY A 279 14.39 14.70 5.85
N ILE A 280 15.57 14.45 6.45
CA ILE A 280 16.39 13.27 6.13
C ILE A 280 16.05 12.03 6.96
N TYR A 281 15.46 12.20 8.16
CA TYR A 281 15.32 11.12 9.16
C TYR A 281 14.55 9.89 8.64
N GLU A 282 13.48 10.11 7.88
CA GLU A 282 12.58 9.06 7.40
C GLU A 282 12.89 8.58 5.98
N MET A 283 13.97 9.06 5.36
CA MET A 283 14.27 8.82 3.94
C MET A 283 14.77 7.41 3.60
N HIS A 284 14.79 6.50 4.57
CA HIS A 284 14.86 5.07 4.31
C HIS A 284 13.56 4.53 3.68
N MET A 285 12.43 5.22 3.88
CA MET A 285 11.14 4.87 3.27
C MET A 285 11.02 5.38 1.82
N ASP A 286 12.04 6.03 1.26
CA ASP A 286 12.00 6.58 -0.10
C ASP A 286 12.12 5.52 -1.23
N MET A 287 12.17 4.25 -0.81
CA MET A 287 12.03 3.05 -1.64
C MET A 287 10.64 2.41 -1.53
N SER A 288 9.67 3.06 -0.88
CA SER A 288 8.30 2.53 -0.69
C SER A 288 7.63 2.18 -2.00
N GLY A 289 7.87 2.93 -3.08
CA GLY A 289 7.37 2.60 -4.41
C GLY A 289 7.92 1.25 -4.93
N GLY A 290 9.22 1.02 -4.76
CA GLY A 290 9.88 -0.25 -5.07
C GLY A 290 9.35 -1.41 -4.22
N ALA A 291 9.15 -1.19 -2.91
CA ALA A 291 8.54 -2.17 -2.02
C ALA A 291 7.11 -2.53 -2.47
N THR A 292 6.33 -1.53 -2.84
CA THR A 292 4.97 -1.69 -3.36
C THR A 292 4.94 -2.52 -4.63
N VAL A 293 5.87 -2.32 -5.56
CA VAL A 293 5.94 -3.13 -6.79
C VAL A 293 6.40 -4.56 -6.52
N ILE A 294 7.40 -4.77 -5.64
CA ILE A 294 7.85 -6.12 -5.27
C ILE A 294 6.69 -6.94 -4.68
N HIS A 295 5.99 -6.38 -3.69
CA HIS A 295 4.87 -7.04 -3.04
C HIS A 295 3.59 -7.01 -3.87
N GLY A 296 3.44 -6.07 -4.80
CA GLY A 296 2.40 -6.02 -5.81
C GLY A 296 2.48 -7.21 -6.79
N ILE A 297 3.66 -7.48 -7.34
CA ILE A 297 3.86 -8.67 -8.18
C ILE A 297 3.69 -9.96 -7.35
N SER A 298 4.18 -9.98 -6.11
CA SER A 298 4.00 -11.10 -5.19
C SER A 298 2.52 -11.41 -4.93
N VAL A 299 1.72 -10.40 -4.58
CA VAL A 299 0.30 -10.60 -4.27
C VAL A 299 -0.50 -11.05 -5.50
N ILE A 300 -0.20 -10.50 -6.69
CA ILE A 300 -0.77 -10.97 -7.97
C ILE A 300 -0.49 -12.47 -8.14
N ALA A 301 0.76 -12.90 -7.92
CA ALA A 301 1.17 -14.29 -8.10
C ALA A 301 0.53 -15.23 -7.07
N ARG A 302 0.46 -14.82 -5.80
CA ARG A 302 -0.13 -15.60 -4.70
C ARG A 302 -1.65 -15.75 -4.82
N LEU A 303 -2.32 -14.72 -5.31
CA LEU A 303 -3.75 -14.76 -5.65
C LEU A 303 -4.00 -15.45 -6.99
N LYS A 304 -2.95 -15.80 -7.73
CA LYS A 304 -3.00 -16.47 -9.04
C LYS A 304 -3.85 -15.72 -10.06
N ILE A 305 -3.76 -14.39 -10.06
CA ILE A 305 -4.51 -13.55 -10.99
C ILE A 305 -3.99 -13.83 -12.42
N PRO A 306 -4.83 -14.20 -13.40
CA PRO A 306 -4.39 -14.73 -14.69
C PRO A 306 -3.99 -13.63 -15.68
N ILE A 307 -2.95 -12.85 -15.34
CA ILE A 307 -2.43 -11.76 -16.18
C ILE A 307 -0.92 -11.90 -16.43
N ASN A 308 -0.43 -11.17 -17.43
CA ASN A 308 0.99 -10.88 -17.57
C ASN A 308 1.32 -9.59 -16.82
N ALA A 309 2.16 -9.67 -15.80
CA ALA A 309 2.60 -8.54 -14.98
C ALA A 309 4.13 -8.50 -14.86
N ILE A 310 4.71 -7.31 -15.01
CA ILE A 310 6.15 -7.07 -14.92
C ILE A 310 6.39 -5.99 -13.87
N GLY A 311 7.25 -6.25 -12.88
CA GLY A 311 7.73 -5.25 -11.93
C GLY A 311 9.13 -4.77 -12.30
N ILE A 312 9.37 -3.46 -12.26
CA ILE A 312 10.69 -2.85 -12.52
C ILE A 312 11.02 -1.87 -11.39
N ILE A 313 12.15 -2.04 -10.72
CA ILE A 313 12.57 -1.20 -9.60
C ILE A 313 14.01 -0.73 -9.85
N PRO A 314 14.24 0.55 -10.22
CA PRO A 314 15.57 1.14 -10.21
C PRO A 314 15.99 1.40 -8.77
N ALA A 315 16.81 0.51 -8.21
CA ALA A 315 17.29 0.63 -6.84
C ALA A 315 18.62 1.38 -6.78
N VAL A 316 18.67 2.47 -6.03
CA VAL A 316 19.84 3.33 -5.83
C VAL A 316 19.94 3.80 -4.38
N GLU A 317 21.05 4.43 -4.02
CA GLU A 317 21.20 5.19 -2.79
C GLU A 317 21.74 6.59 -3.17
N ASN A 318 21.06 7.66 -2.77
CA ASN A 318 21.43 9.03 -3.13
C ASN A 318 22.23 9.64 -1.98
N MET A 319 23.55 9.82 -2.19
CA MET A 319 24.50 10.20 -1.15
C MET A 319 25.36 11.41 -1.59
N PRO A 320 25.70 12.35 -0.68
CA PRO A 320 26.75 13.32 -0.92
C PRO A 320 28.13 12.65 -0.81
N SER A 321 28.97 12.84 -1.83
CA SER A 321 30.38 12.48 -1.80
C SER A 321 31.14 13.26 -2.87
N GLY A 322 32.47 13.14 -2.88
CA GLY A 322 33.30 13.74 -3.92
C GLY A 322 33.03 13.20 -5.33
N SER A 323 32.33 12.06 -5.46
CA SER A 323 31.96 11.47 -6.76
C SER A 323 30.52 11.73 -7.17
N SER A 324 29.69 12.35 -6.33
CA SER A 324 28.29 12.61 -6.63
C SER A 324 28.11 13.47 -7.88
N TYR A 325 26.99 13.23 -8.57
CA TYR A 325 26.48 14.18 -9.55
C TYR A 325 26.07 15.49 -8.87
N ARG A 326 26.08 16.58 -9.63
CA ARG A 326 25.96 17.96 -9.14
C ARG A 326 24.80 18.70 -9.79
N PRO A 327 24.25 19.72 -9.12
CA PRO A 327 23.48 20.76 -9.83
C PRO A 327 24.30 21.31 -11.00
N GLY A 328 23.67 21.40 -12.17
CA GLY A 328 24.29 21.76 -13.44
C GLY A 328 24.83 20.59 -14.26
N ASP A 329 24.92 19.37 -13.70
CA ASP A 329 25.31 18.20 -14.50
C ASP A 329 24.21 17.83 -15.50
N MET A 330 24.66 17.20 -16.59
CA MET A 330 23.85 16.81 -17.74
C MET A 330 23.86 15.30 -17.89
N LEU A 331 22.72 14.66 -17.64
CA LEU A 331 22.61 13.20 -17.64
C LEU A 331 21.91 12.72 -18.92
N LYS A 332 22.63 11.99 -19.77
CA LYS A 332 22.05 11.33 -20.94
C LYS A 332 21.35 10.04 -20.51
N THR A 333 20.05 9.94 -20.73
CA THR A 333 19.23 8.77 -20.35
C THR A 333 19.24 7.69 -21.42
N MET A 334 18.67 6.53 -21.09
CA MET A 334 18.43 5.43 -22.03
C MET A 334 17.52 5.85 -23.20
N SER A 335 16.64 6.84 -23.00
CA SER A 335 15.81 7.38 -24.08
C SER A 335 16.59 8.24 -25.06
N GLY A 336 17.83 8.57 -24.75
CA GLY A 336 18.64 9.53 -25.50
C GLY A 336 18.27 10.98 -25.20
N LYS A 337 17.35 11.26 -24.26
CA LYS A 337 17.14 12.63 -23.78
C LYS A 337 18.22 13.02 -22.76
N THR A 338 18.59 14.29 -22.72
CA THR A 338 19.53 14.84 -21.74
C THR A 338 18.76 15.57 -20.64
N ILE A 339 18.93 15.13 -19.40
CA ILE A 339 18.38 15.77 -18.21
C ILE A 339 19.38 16.79 -17.68
N GLU A 340 18.95 18.03 -17.54
CA GLU A 340 19.64 19.07 -16.77
C GLU A 340 19.27 18.94 -15.30
N VAL A 341 20.26 18.63 -14.46
CA VAL A 341 20.05 18.45 -13.02
C VAL A 341 20.07 19.81 -12.34
N LEU A 342 18.93 20.34 -11.95
CA LEU A 342 18.84 21.58 -11.16
C LEU A 342 18.92 21.32 -9.67
N ASN A 343 18.45 20.16 -9.22
CA ASN A 343 18.47 19.77 -7.81
C ASN A 343 18.66 18.25 -7.68
N THR A 344 19.68 17.81 -6.95
CA THR A 344 19.99 16.39 -6.72
C THR A 344 19.00 15.71 -5.77
N ASP A 345 18.13 16.46 -5.08
CA ASP A 345 17.00 15.97 -4.26
C ASP A 345 15.73 15.68 -5.09
N ALA A 346 15.82 15.83 -6.41
CA ALA A 346 14.81 15.39 -7.37
C ALA A 346 15.36 14.20 -8.19
N GLU A 347 15.93 13.24 -7.48
CA GLU A 347 16.57 12.01 -7.98
C GLU A 347 15.55 10.94 -8.40
N GLY A 348 14.44 10.81 -7.68
CA GLY A 348 13.46 9.75 -7.90
C GLY A 348 12.91 9.74 -9.32
N ARG A 349 12.62 10.93 -9.85
CA ARG A 349 12.15 11.07 -11.24
C ARG A 349 13.23 10.72 -12.27
N ILE A 350 14.50 11.01 -11.96
CA ILE A 350 15.64 10.72 -12.84
C ILE A 350 15.83 9.20 -12.98
N ILE A 351 15.79 8.45 -11.87
CA ILE A 351 15.94 6.99 -11.94
C ILE A 351 14.74 6.31 -12.59
N LEU A 352 13.53 6.86 -12.38
CA LEU A 352 12.31 6.38 -13.00
C LEU A 352 12.29 6.63 -14.51
N ALA A 353 12.88 7.73 -15.01
CA ALA A 353 12.97 8.01 -16.43
C ALA A 353 13.60 6.86 -17.23
N ASP A 354 14.73 6.33 -16.78
CA ASP A 354 15.38 5.17 -17.41
C ASP A 354 14.53 3.90 -17.26
N ALA A 355 13.93 3.67 -16.09
CA ALA A 355 13.13 2.47 -15.82
C ALA A 355 11.81 2.42 -16.62
N LEU A 356 11.11 3.55 -16.74
CA LEU A 356 9.89 3.72 -17.53
C LEU A 356 10.19 3.47 -19.01
N TYR A 357 11.25 4.11 -19.53
CA TYR A 357 11.64 3.93 -20.92
C TYR A 357 12.09 2.50 -21.23
N PHE A 358 12.86 1.89 -20.32
CA PHE A 358 13.22 0.47 -20.40
C PHE A 358 11.97 -0.41 -20.44
N GLY A 359 11.02 -0.19 -19.52
CA GLY A 359 9.75 -0.91 -19.45
C GLY A 359 8.95 -0.82 -20.75
N ALA A 360 8.75 0.40 -21.25
CA ALA A 360 8.02 0.67 -22.48
C ALA A 360 8.66 -0.02 -23.69
N LYS A 361 9.98 0.17 -23.91
CA LYS A 361 10.69 -0.41 -25.05
C LYS A 361 10.78 -1.93 -24.99
N ARG A 362 11.08 -2.49 -23.81
CA ARG A 362 11.36 -3.93 -23.67
C ARG A 362 10.10 -4.78 -23.65
N TYR A 363 9.03 -4.28 -23.04
CA TYR A 363 7.83 -5.05 -22.73
C TYR A 363 6.59 -4.62 -23.50
N LYS A 364 6.57 -3.41 -24.11
CA LYS A 364 5.45 -2.88 -24.89
C LYS A 364 4.10 -3.08 -24.17
N PRO A 365 3.96 -2.55 -22.95
CA PRO A 365 2.84 -2.89 -22.08
C PRO A 365 1.52 -2.37 -22.63
N GLY A 366 0.43 -2.94 -22.12
CA GLY A 366 -0.91 -2.40 -22.36
C GLY A 366 -1.18 -1.20 -21.46
N LEU A 367 -0.68 -1.24 -20.24
CA LEU A 367 -0.67 -0.14 -19.29
C LEU A 367 0.63 -0.18 -18.48
N MET A 368 1.24 0.97 -18.27
CA MET A 368 2.34 1.15 -17.33
C MET A 368 1.88 1.98 -16.15
N VAL A 369 2.15 1.53 -14.93
CA VAL A 369 1.82 2.25 -13.69
C VAL A 369 3.05 2.38 -12.84
N ASP A 370 3.41 3.60 -12.44
CA ASP A 370 4.50 3.80 -11.48
C ASP A 370 4.03 4.33 -10.13
N PHE A 371 4.73 3.88 -9.09
CA PHE A 371 4.51 4.23 -7.69
C PHE A 371 5.79 4.85 -7.14
N ALA A 372 5.68 6.06 -6.59
CA ALA A 372 6.85 6.75 -6.06
C ALA A 372 6.49 7.67 -4.90
N THR A 373 7.32 7.70 -3.87
CA THR A 373 7.41 8.80 -2.92
C THR A 373 8.12 9.96 -3.61
N LEU A 374 7.41 10.66 -4.51
CA LEU A 374 8.09 11.51 -5.50
C LEU A 374 8.20 12.95 -5.05
N THR A 375 7.13 13.53 -4.50
CA THR A 375 7.11 14.96 -4.22
C THR A 375 6.48 15.30 -2.88
N GLY A 376 7.18 16.15 -2.10
CA GLY A 376 6.55 16.82 -0.95
C GLY A 376 5.38 17.72 -1.36
N ALA A 377 5.35 18.18 -2.62
CA ALA A 377 4.24 18.98 -3.16
C ALA A 377 2.92 18.19 -3.24
N ALA A 378 2.95 16.89 -3.57
CA ALA A 378 1.75 16.05 -3.53
C ALA A 378 1.22 15.92 -2.10
N HIS A 379 2.11 15.78 -1.12
CA HIS A 379 1.74 15.78 0.30
C HIS A 379 1.11 17.11 0.72
N VAL A 380 1.70 18.25 0.36
CA VAL A 380 1.09 19.57 0.63
C VAL A 380 -0.30 19.72 -0.01
N ALA A 381 -0.51 19.15 -1.20
CA ALA A 381 -1.78 19.26 -1.92
C ALA A 381 -2.90 18.37 -1.35
N LEU A 382 -2.58 17.15 -0.92
CA LEU A 382 -3.58 16.12 -0.59
C LEU A 382 -3.56 15.65 0.88
N GLY A 383 -2.61 16.12 1.69
CA GLY A 383 -2.44 15.69 3.09
C GLY A 383 -2.05 14.21 3.20
N ASP A 384 -2.42 13.57 4.30
CA ASP A 384 -1.99 12.19 4.62
C ASP A 384 -2.94 11.08 4.16
N TYR A 385 -4.06 11.41 3.52
CA TYR A 385 -5.18 10.45 3.33
C TYR A 385 -5.31 9.89 1.92
N CYS A 386 -4.68 10.52 0.92
CA CYS A 386 -4.88 10.19 -0.48
C CYS A 386 -3.59 10.40 -1.30
N SER A 387 -3.28 9.47 -2.21
CA SER A 387 -2.16 9.62 -3.15
C SER A 387 -2.55 10.48 -4.36
N ALA A 388 -1.60 11.15 -5.00
CA ALA A 388 -1.88 11.89 -6.22
C ALA A 388 -1.85 10.95 -7.44
N LEU A 389 -2.88 11.04 -8.29
CA LEU A 389 -3.00 10.28 -9.54
C LEU A 389 -2.76 11.22 -10.73
N PHE A 390 -1.92 10.77 -11.66
CA PHE A 390 -1.74 11.39 -12.98
C PHE A 390 -1.86 10.31 -14.05
N THR A 391 -2.40 10.65 -15.21
CA THR A 391 -2.55 9.73 -16.34
C THR A 391 -2.48 10.49 -17.65
N ASN A 392 -1.97 9.86 -18.72
CA ASN A 392 -2.09 10.37 -20.08
C ASN A 392 -3.32 9.78 -20.82
N LYS A 393 -4.23 9.18 -20.06
CA LYS A 393 -5.48 8.54 -20.48
C LYS A 393 -6.61 9.01 -19.59
N ASP A 394 -7.15 10.19 -19.91
CA ASP A 394 -8.24 10.82 -19.16
C ASP A 394 -9.48 9.92 -19.10
N GLU A 395 -9.71 9.11 -20.15
CA GLU A 395 -10.82 8.15 -20.23
C GLU A 395 -10.76 7.07 -19.13
N LEU A 396 -9.59 6.82 -18.53
CA LEU A 396 -9.41 5.85 -17.44
C LEU A 396 -9.54 6.48 -16.04
N GLN A 397 -9.56 7.80 -15.91
CA GLN A 397 -9.44 8.49 -14.62
C GLN A 397 -10.49 8.03 -13.59
N ASN A 398 -11.76 7.94 -13.98
CA ASN A 398 -12.83 7.51 -13.09
C ASN A 398 -12.67 6.05 -12.64
N GLU A 399 -12.17 5.18 -13.51
CA GLU A 399 -11.91 3.77 -13.19
C GLU A 399 -10.72 3.64 -12.24
N LEU A 400 -9.66 4.42 -12.45
CA LEU A 400 -8.50 4.46 -11.58
C LEU A 400 -8.84 4.97 -10.17
N VAL A 401 -9.72 5.98 -10.06
CA VAL A 401 -10.24 6.45 -8.77
C VAL A 401 -11.08 5.38 -8.09
N LYS A 402 -11.98 4.73 -8.84
CA LYS A 402 -12.82 3.64 -8.32
C LYS A 402 -11.99 2.47 -7.77
N ILE A 403 -10.92 2.08 -8.46
CA ILE A 403 -9.96 1.06 -7.98
C ILE A 403 -9.39 1.46 -6.62
N GLY A 404 -9.04 2.73 -6.41
CA GLY A 404 -8.55 3.24 -5.14
C GLY A 404 -9.59 3.15 -4.01
N GLU A 405 -10.84 3.50 -4.29
CA GLU A 405 -11.96 3.38 -3.33
C GLU A 405 -12.23 1.91 -2.95
N GLU A 406 -12.19 0.99 -3.91
CA GLU A 406 -12.40 -0.45 -3.67
C GLU A 406 -11.24 -1.09 -2.89
N ALA A 407 -10.01 -0.70 -3.20
CA ALA A 407 -8.80 -1.18 -2.52
C ALA A 407 -8.65 -0.60 -1.10
N GLY A 408 -9.16 0.61 -0.88
CA GLY A 408 -8.87 1.42 0.29
C GLY A 408 -7.51 2.09 0.27
N ASP A 409 -6.86 2.14 -0.90
CA ASP A 409 -5.68 2.94 -1.19
C ASP A 409 -6.14 4.10 -2.08
N TYR A 410 -6.72 5.13 -1.46
CA TYR A 410 -7.38 6.23 -2.16
C TYR A 410 -6.40 7.04 -3.01
N VAL A 411 -6.89 7.45 -4.19
CA VAL A 411 -6.13 8.27 -5.14
C VAL A 411 -6.99 9.43 -5.61
N TRP A 412 -6.37 10.59 -5.87
CA TRP A 412 -7.07 11.76 -6.39
C TRP A 412 -6.35 12.33 -7.62
N PRO A 413 -7.08 12.56 -8.72
CA PRO A 413 -6.49 13.05 -9.96
C PRO A 413 -6.02 14.50 -9.84
N LEU A 414 -4.80 14.75 -10.32
CA LEU A 414 -4.24 16.08 -10.55
C LEU A 414 -3.99 16.27 -12.07
N PRO A 415 -4.00 17.52 -12.57
CA PRO A 415 -3.91 17.78 -14.00
C PRO A 415 -2.54 17.43 -14.58
N LEU A 416 -2.53 17.02 -15.85
CA LEU A 416 -1.32 16.74 -16.64
C LEU A 416 -1.32 17.54 -17.96
N TRP A 417 -1.70 18.82 -17.92
CA TRP A 417 -1.82 19.66 -19.12
C TRP A 417 -0.47 20.04 -19.72
N ASP A 418 -0.43 20.36 -21.01
CA ASP A 418 0.81 20.59 -21.76
C ASP A 418 1.52 21.90 -21.38
N GLU A 419 0.79 22.87 -20.83
CA GLU A 419 1.33 24.15 -20.35
C GLU A 419 2.43 23.93 -19.30
N TYR A 420 2.27 22.92 -18.44
CA TYR A 420 3.25 22.56 -17.40
C TYR A 420 4.55 22.01 -17.98
N LEU A 421 4.59 21.58 -19.25
CA LEU A 421 5.84 21.13 -19.89
C LEU A 421 6.82 22.29 -20.04
N SER A 422 6.32 23.51 -20.28
CA SER A 422 7.16 24.70 -20.45
C SER A 422 7.99 25.01 -19.20
N ASP A 423 7.44 24.73 -18.03
CA ASP A 423 8.10 24.95 -16.73
C ASP A 423 9.31 24.05 -16.51
N ILE A 424 9.35 22.89 -17.17
CA ILE A 424 10.43 21.89 -17.00
C ILE A 424 11.31 21.75 -18.24
N LYS A 425 11.13 22.55 -19.30
CA LYS A 425 12.07 22.53 -20.44
C LYS A 425 13.48 22.91 -19.97
N GLY A 426 14.49 22.15 -20.37
CA GLY A 426 15.88 22.48 -20.03
C GLY A 426 16.32 23.80 -20.66
N THR A 427 17.32 24.43 -20.07
CA THR A 427 18.04 25.56 -20.68
C THR A 427 19.20 25.05 -21.51
N PHE A 428 19.93 24.06 -20.98
CA PHE A 428 21.06 23.42 -21.66
C PHE A 428 20.76 21.96 -22.04
N GLY A 429 19.84 21.30 -21.33
CA GLY A 429 19.33 19.97 -21.65
C GLY A 429 17.98 19.97 -22.36
N ASP A 430 17.53 18.78 -22.73
CA ASP A 430 16.20 18.61 -23.32
C ASP A 430 15.11 18.87 -22.27
N ILE A 431 15.39 18.51 -21.02
CA ILE A 431 14.47 18.65 -19.89
C ILE A 431 15.24 18.93 -18.59
N ALA A 432 14.70 19.80 -17.74
CA ALA A 432 15.18 20.03 -16.38
C ALA A 432 14.45 19.11 -15.39
N ASN A 433 15.15 18.59 -14.38
CA ASN A 433 14.52 17.74 -13.37
C ASN A 433 13.67 18.50 -12.33
N LEU A 434 13.59 19.83 -12.42
CA LEU A 434 12.78 20.66 -11.55
C LEU A 434 12.06 21.74 -12.37
N GLY A 435 10.91 22.22 -11.88
CA GLY A 435 10.21 23.36 -12.46
C GLY A 435 10.95 24.67 -12.25
N LYS A 436 11.00 25.52 -13.28
CA LYS A 436 11.61 26.86 -13.24
C LYS A 436 10.79 27.88 -12.44
N THR A 437 9.50 27.61 -12.23
CA THR A 437 8.55 28.47 -11.50
C THR A 437 8.63 28.28 -9.97
N GLY A 438 9.65 27.58 -9.46
CA GLY A 438 9.87 27.36 -8.04
C GLY A 438 9.08 26.17 -7.50
N ARG A 439 8.50 26.31 -6.30
CA ARG A 439 7.80 25.22 -5.60
C ARG A 439 6.36 24.99 -6.10
N ALA A 440 5.75 25.98 -6.74
CA ALA A 440 4.37 25.90 -7.21
C ALA A 440 4.25 24.85 -8.32
N GLY A 441 3.22 24.00 -8.26
CA GLY A 441 3.02 22.95 -9.26
C GLY A 441 3.99 21.75 -9.18
N GLY A 442 4.83 21.66 -8.13
CA GLY A 442 5.91 20.67 -8.06
C GLY A 442 5.50 19.20 -8.25
N ALA A 443 4.29 18.81 -7.83
CA ALA A 443 3.74 17.48 -8.07
C ALA A 443 3.47 17.25 -9.57
N ILE A 444 2.85 18.23 -10.23
CA ILE A 444 2.54 18.20 -11.66
C ILE A 444 3.83 18.22 -12.48
N HIS A 445 4.83 19.04 -12.10
CA HIS A 445 6.13 19.04 -12.76
C HIS A 445 6.84 17.69 -12.65
N GLY A 446 6.73 17.01 -11.51
CA GLY A 446 7.24 15.65 -11.32
C GLY A 446 6.58 14.66 -12.28
N ALA A 447 5.25 14.64 -12.34
CA ALA A 447 4.51 13.78 -13.24
C ALA A 447 4.78 14.10 -14.73
N LYS A 448 4.74 15.38 -15.11
CA LYS A 448 5.00 15.85 -16.47
C LYS A 448 6.44 15.55 -16.92
N PHE A 449 7.39 15.52 -16.00
CA PHE A 449 8.75 15.03 -16.26
C PHE A 449 8.74 13.54 -16.62
N LEU A 450 8.09 12.70 -15.81
CA LEU A 450 8.02 11.25 -16.04
C LEU A 450 7.33 10.90 -17.37
N GLU A 451 6.28 11.63 -17.74
CA GLU A 451 5.56 11.48 -19.01
C GLU A 451 6.50 11.54 -20.22
N GLN A 452 7.62 12.26 -20.14
CA GLN A 452 8.57 12.40 -21.24
C GLN A 452 9.36 11.13 -21.58
N PHE A 453 9.22 10.07 -20.76
CA PHE A 453 10.01 8.84 -20.84
C PHE A 453 9.15 7.57 -21.04
N ILE A 454 7.85 7.72 -21.29
CA ILE A 454 6.92 6.58 -21.40
C ILE A 454 6.79 5.99 -22.82
N ASP A 455 7.44 6.59 -23.83
CA ASP A 455 7.43 6.11 -25.23
C ASP A 455 6.00 5.88 -25.80
N ASN A 456 5.09 6.85 -25.61
CA ASN A 456 3.68 6.80 -26.04
C ASN A 456 2.83 5.68 -25.40
N THR A 457 3.33 5.06 -24.33
CA THR A 457 2.61 4.02 -23.61
C THR A 457 1.44 4.60 -22.79
N PRO A 458 0.27 3.94 -22.72
CA PRO A 458 -0.75 4.27 -21.72
C PRO A 458 -0.15 4.18 -20.32
N TRP A 459 -0.21 5.26 -19.57
CA TRP A 459 0.59 5.44 -18.37
C TRP A 459 -0.17 6.12 -17.24
N VAL A 460 0.08 5.65 -16.02
CA VAL A 460 -0.42 6.22 -14.78
C VAL A 460 0.75 6.41 -13.81
N HIS A 461 0.82 7.58 -13.18
CA HIS A 461 1.70 7.83 -12.05
C HIS A 461 0.89 8.00 -10.78
N ILE A 462 1.30 7.30 -9.73
CA ILE A 462 0.74 7.41 -8.39
C ILE A 462 1.84 7.93 -7.46
N ASP A 463 1.78 9.22 -7.13
CA ASP A 463 2.65 9.81 -6.11
C ASP A 463 2.11 9.41 -4.73
N ILE A 464 2.80 8.46 -4.11
CA ILE A 464 2.47 7.91 -2.80
C ILE A 464 3.19 8.63 -1.66
N ALA A 465 3.90 9.75 -1.91
CA ALA A 465 4.48 10.56 -0.82
C ALA A 465 3.45 10.95 0.27
N PRO A 466 2.21 11.38 -0.06
CA PRO A 466 1.11 11.54 0.91
C PRO A 466 0.84 10.32 1.81
N ARG A 467 1.11 9.12 1.29
CA ARG A 467 0.80 7.83 1.93
C ARG A 467 2.07 7.05 2.26
N MET A 468 3.21 7.73 2.42
CA MET A 468 4.44 7.08 2.83
C MET A 468 4.25 6.42 4.19
N THR A 469 3.67 7.16 5.16
CA THR A 469 3.38 6.68 6.52
C THR A 469 1.89 6.49 6.78
N ALA A 470 1.55 5.66 7.77
CA ALA A 470 0.17 5.52 8.24
C ALA A 470 -0.35 6.86 8.78
N ALA A 471 -1.57 7.22 8.42
CA ALA A 471 -2.20 8.47 8.87
C ALA A 471 -2.79 8.31 10.28
N GLU A 472 -2.97 9.44 10.96
CA GLU A 472 -3.63 9.46 12.26
C GLU A 472 -5.07 8.94 12.16
N GLY A 473 -5.53 8.19 13.17
CA GLY A 473 -6.87 7.60 13.21
C GLY A 473 -7.04 6.32 12.38
N GLU A 474 -6.00 5.85 11.67
CA GLU A 474 -6.08 4.63 10.87
C GLU A 474 -5.94 3.34 11.68
N PHE A 475 -5.57 3.41 12.96
CA PHE A 475 -5.33 2.25 13.84
C PHE A 475 -4.28 1.27 13.32
N LEU A 476 -3.28 1.78 12.60
CA LEU A 476 -2.13 1.03 12.10
C LEU A 476 -0.86 1.38 12.90
N ALA A 477 0.10 0.46 12.94
CA ALA A 477 1.42 0.77 13.47
C ALA A 477 2.10 1.94 12.72
N LYS A 478 2.88 2.73 13.46
CA LYS A 478 3.69 3.85 12.94
C LYS A 478 4.70 3.37 11.86
N GLY A 479 5.16 4.31 11.05
CA GLY A 479 6.01 4.07 9.90
C GLY A 479 5.20 3.81 8.64
N ALA A 480 5.77 3.04 7.70
CA ALA A 480 5.24 2.81 6.38
C ALA A 480 3.78 2.34 6.36
N ALA A 481 2.98 2.91 5.45
CA ALA A 481 1.58 2.50 5.25
C ALA A 481 1.45 1.25 4.35
N GLY A 482 2.42 1.02 3.46
CA GLY A 482 2.34 -0.03 2.44
C GLY A 482 1.37 0.31 1.30
N ALA A 483 1.22 1.60 1.01
CA ALA A 483 0.27 2.13 0.05
C ALA A 483 0.56 1.66 -1.39
N GLY A 484 -0.50 1.31 -2.11
CA GLY A 484 -0.46 0.89 -3.51
C GLY A 484 -0.50 -0.62 -3.69
N VAL A 485 -0.15 -1.43 -2.68
CA VAL A 485 -0.22 -2.90 -2.80
C VAL A 485 -1.66 -3.37 -2.98
N ARG A 486 -2.63 -2.78 -2.24
CA ARG A 486 -4.05 -3.14 -2.42
C ARG A 486 -4.58 -2.58 -3.74
N TYR A 487 -4.14 -1.37 -4.11
CA TYR A 487 -4.46 -0.78 -5.41
C TYR A 487 -4.06 -1.70 -6.57
N ILE A 488 -2.85 -2.26 -6.53
CA ILE A 488 -2.33 -3.19 -7.56
C ILE A 488 -3.20 -4.45 -7.65
N VAL A 489 -3.73 -4.96 -6.53
CA VAL A 489 -4.61 -6.14 -6.55
C VAL A 489 -5.88 -5.88 -7.34
N GLU A 490 -6.58 -4.78 -7.03
CA GLU A 490 -7.84 -4.46 -7.71
C GLU A 490 -7.58 -4.02 -9.17
N LEU A 491 -6.51 -3.28 -9.44
CA LEU A 491 -6.05 -2.98 -10.79
C LEU A 491 -5.77 -4.26 -11.61
N ALA A 492 -5.08 -5.25 -11.02
CA ALA A 492 -4.76 -6.49 -11.71
C ALA A 492 -6.01 -7.33 -12.04
N LYS A 493 -7.04 -7.29 -11.18
CA LYS A 493 -8.32 -7.95 -11.45
C LYS A 493 -9.09 -7.27 -12.59
N GLU A 494 -9.07 -5.94 -12.64
CA GLU A 494 -9.74 -5.15 -13.68
C GLU A 494 -8.92 -4.99 -14.98
N TYR A 495 -7.65 -5.43 -14.97
CA TYR A 495 -6.71 -5.18 -16.07
C TYR A 495 -7.21 -5.64 -17.44
N SER A 496 -7.92 -6.78 -17.49
CA SER A 496 -8.47 -7.28 -18.76
C SER A 496 -9.60 -6.41 -19.33
N GLN A 497 -10.30 -5.64 -18.51
CA GLN A 497 -11.31 -4.69 -18.96
C GLN A 497 -10.69 -3.35 -19.34
N ILE A 498 -9.70 -2.89 -18.56
CA ILE A 498 -8.91 -1.70 -18.90
C ILE A 498 -8.25 -1.86 -20.28
N LEU A 499 -7.68 -3.03 -20.54
CA LEU A 499 -7.09 -3.38 -21.85
C LEU A 499 -8.06 -3.34 -23.03
N LYS A 500 -9.37 -3.41 -22.81
CA LYS A 500 -10.36 -3.32 -23.90
C LYS A 500 -10.78 -1.87 -24.18
N LYS A 501 -10.56 -0.98 -23.21
CA LYS A 501 -10.84 0.45 -23.34
C LYS A 501 -9.67 1.19 -24.02
N LEU A 502 -8.45 0.71 -23.78
CA LEU A 502 -7.21 1.12 -24.46
C LEU A 502 -7.05 0.41 -25.79
#